data_AF-A0A2S8BH47-F1
#
_entry.id   AF-A0A2S8BH47-F1
#
_cell.length_a   1.000
_cell.length_b   1.000
_cell.length_c   1.000
_cell.angle_alpha   90.00
_cell.angle_beta   90.00
_cell.angle_gamma   90.00
#
_symmetry.space_group_name_H-M   'P 1'
#
loop_
_entity.id
_entity.type
_entity.pdbx_description
1 polymer ?
#
loop_
_entity_poly.entity_id
_entity_poly.type
_entity_poly.pdbx_seq_one_letter_code
_entity_poly.pdbx_strand_id
1 'polypeptide(L)'
;MIVAEGLLMYLAAAEIGDLLHRLTDRFGTGELLADLLSESGPRLSKVFTKGIVKWGTRDGHELSEWNPRLGLVQSATFIDPTQIPATPQRVLYRLFGALPAVRNYDRLYRFRF
;
A
#
# COMPACT_ATOMS: atom_id res chain seq x y z
N MET A 1 5.44 -13.79 9.35
CA MET A 1 4.78 -12.51 8.99
C MET A 1 5.87 -11.52 8.61
N ILE A 2 5.73 -10.90 7.45
CA ILE A 2 6.63 -9.86 6.92
C ILE A 2 5.82 -8.56 6.89
N VAL A 3 6.44 -7.46 7.33
CA VAL A 3 5.84 -6.13 7.27
C VAL A 3 6.74 -5.24 6.41
N ALA A 4 6.20 -4.70 5.34
CA ALA A 4 6.86 -3.78 4.42
C ALA A 4 6.19 -2.42 4.52
N GLU A 5 6.38 -1.74 5.66
CA GLU A 5 5.84 -0.42 5.93
C GLU A 5 6.77 0.68 5.39
N GLY A 6 6.25 1.64 4.63
CA GLY A 6 7.01 2.77 4.10
C GLY A 6 8.19 2.36 3.23
N LEU A 7 8.10 1.23 2.52
CA LEU A 7 9.22 0.64 1.80
C LEU A 7 8.97 0.51 0.30
N LEU A 8 7.92 -0.22 -0.07
CA LEU A 8 7.75 -0.69 -1.45
C LEU A 8 7.59 0.48 -2.44
N MET A 9 7.01 1.60 -2.01
CA MET A 9 6.80 2.78 -2.87
C MET A 9 8.10 3.46 -3.35
N TYR A 10 9.24 3.16 -2.72
CA TYR A 10 10.55 3.73 -3.06
C TYR A 10 11.38 2.84 -4.00
N LEU A 11 10.86 1.66 -4.32
CA LEU A 11 11.44 0.70 -5.25
C LEU A 11 10.75 0.80 -6.62
N ALA A 12 11.49 0.51 -7.69
CA ALA A 12 10.90 0.30 -9.00
C ALA A 12 10.14 -1.04 -9.02
N ALA A 13 9.14 -1.17 -9.90
CA ALA A 13 8.30 -2.37 -10.00
C ALA A 13 9.11 -3.68 -10.11
N ALA A 14 10.17 -3.69 -10.92
CA ALA A 14 11.05 -4.86 -11.06
C ALA A 14 11.77 -5.22 -9.74
N GLU A 15 12.28 -4.23 -9.01
CA GLU A 15 12.96 -4.42 -7.72
C GLU A 15 12.00 -4.98 -6.65
N ILE A 16 10.73 -4.56 -6.70
CA ILE A 16 9.67 -5.10 -5.84
C ILE A 16 9.43 -6.57 -6.19
N GLY A 17 9.26 -6.90 -7.47
CA GLY A 17 9.10 -8.28 -7.93
C GLY A 17 10.25 -9.19 -7.45
N ASP A 18 11.50 -8.75 -7.62
CA ASP A 18 12.69 -9.50 -7.20
C ASP A 18 12.79 -9.66 -5.67
N LEU A 19 12.40 -8.64 -4.92
CA LEU A 19 12.32 -8.72 -3.46
C LEU A 19 11.28 -9.75 -3.03
N LEU A 20 10.08 -9.67 -3.58
CA LEU A 20 8.97 -10.54 -3.21
C LEU A 20 9.25 -12.00 -3.54
N HIS A 21 9.83 -12.30 -4.72
CA HIS A 21 10.25 -13.66 -5.05
C HIS A 21 11.23 -14.20 -4.01
N ARG A 22 12.32 -13.48 -3.72
CA ARG A 22 13.32 -13.90 -2.73
C ARG A 22 12.74 -14.13 -1.34
N LEU A 23 11.80 -13.28 -0.90
CA LEU A 23 11.12 -13.46 0.37
C LEU A 23 10.26 -14.73 0.36
N THR A 24 9.40 -14.91 -0.64
CA THR A 24 8.53 -16.08 -0.72
C THR A 24 9.30 -17.39 -0.92
N ASP A 25 10.43 -17.38 -1.62
CA ASP A 25 11.32 -18.54 -1.76
C ASP A 25 12.05 -18.88 -0.46
N ARG A 26 12.43 -17.87 0.33
CA ARG A 26 13.14 -18.06 1.59
C ARG A 26 12.24 -18.62 2.69
N PHE A 27 11.01 -18.13 2.79
CA PHE A 27 10.09 -18.47 3.89
C PHE A 27 9.10 -19.58 3.54
N GLY A 28 8.80 -19.79 2.25
CA GLY A 28 7.93 -20.86 1.77
C GLY A 28 6.44 -20.63 2.01
N THR A 29 6.04 -20.19 3.21
CA THR A 29 4.68 -19.77 3.54
C THR A 29 4.66 -18.61 4.54
N GLY A 30 3.58 -17.84 4.58
CA GLY A 30 3.37 -16.78 5.55
C GLY A 30 2.39 -15.70 5.11
N GLU A 31 2.53 -14.53 5.73
CA GLU A 31 1.77 -13.34 5.39
C GLU A 31 2.71 -12.16 5.14
N LEU A 32 2.32 -11.29 4.20
CA LEU A 32 2.92 -10.00 3.93
C LEU A 32 1.89 -8.91 4.21
N LEU A 33 2.25 -7.96 5.08
CA LEU A 33 1.54 -6.70 5.28
C LEU A 33 2.33 -5.58 4.62
N ALA A 34 1.68 -4.75 3.83
CA ALA A 34 2.31 -3.58 3.19
C ALA A 34 1.34 -2.41 3.11
N ASP A 35 1.84 -1.20 3.33
CA ASP A 35 1.20 0.03 2.85
C ASP A 35 1.60 0.25 1.39
N LEU A 36 0.61 0.53 0.55
CA LEU A 36 0.87 0.84 -0.86
C LEU A 36 0.18 2.16 -1.19
N LEU A 37 0.95 3.05 -1.83
CA LEU A 37 0.43 4.29 -2.39
C LEU A 37 -0.26 4.04 -3.71
N SER A 38 -1.30 4.83 -4.02
CA SER A 38 -2.01 4.78 -5.30
C SER A 38 -1.09 5.06 -6.50
N GLU A 39 -1.51 4.71 -7.71
CA GLU A 39 -0.81 5.05 -8.97
C GLU A 39 -0.51 6.55 -9.15
N SER A 40 -1.25 7.43 -8.47
CA SER A 40 -0.98 8.86 -8.48
C SER A 40 0.27 9.25 -7.67
N GLY A 41 0.74 8.36 -6.78
CA GLY A 41 1.87 8.54 -5.87
C GLY A 41 3.13 9.08 -6.55
N PRO A 42 3.66 8.43 -7.61
CA PRO A 42 4.84 8.92 -8.32
C PRO A 42 4.67 10.33 -8.91
N ARG A 43 3.49 10.66 -9.44
CA ARG A 43 3.22 11.99 -10.01
C ARG A 43 3.17 13.06 -8.92
N LEU A 44 2.46 12.79 -7.82
CA LEU A 44 2.38 13.71 -6.68
C LEU A 44 3.75 13.89 -6.00
N SER A 45 4.53 12.81 -5.90
CA SER A 45 5.87 12.85 -5.32
C SER A 45 6.83 13.74 -6.10
N LYS A 46 6.72 13.83 -7.44
CA LYS A 46 7.52 14.79 -8.23
C LYS A 46 7.24 16.25 -7.83
N VAL A 47 6.01 16.55 -7.42
CA VAL A 47 5.59 17.90 -7.03
C VAL A 47 5.96 18.19 -5.58
N PHE A 48 5.67 17.26 -4.67
CA PHE A 48 5.74 17.51 -3.22
C PHE A 48 7.01 16.99 -2.54
N THR A 49 7.64 15.94 -3.09
CA THR A 49 8.71 15.19 -2.42
C THR A 49 9.88 14.87 -3.36
N LYS A 50 10.15 15.72 -4.36
CA LYS A 50 11.27 15.59 -5.31
C LYS A 50 11.34 14.23 -6.04
N GLY A 51 10.22 13.53 -6.18
CA GLY A 51 10.14 12.28 -6.94
C GLY A 51 10.66 11.04 -6.21
N ILE A 52 10.75 11.04 -4.87
CA ILE A 52 11.21 9.87 -4.10
C ILE A 52 10.34 8.63 -4.29
N VAL A 53 9.01 8.77 -4.37
CA VAL A 53 8.09 7.67 -4.70
C VAL A 53 8.27 7.29 -6.16
N LYS A 54 8.66 6.03 -6.40
CA LYS A 54 8.96 5.48 -7.72
C LYS A 54 7.81 4.67 -8.29
N TRP A 55 6.98 4.09 -7.43
CA TRP A 55 5.89 3.22 -7.83
C TRP A 55 4.65 3.40 -6.95
N GLY A 56 3.49 3.04 -7.51
CA GLY A 56 2.21 3.01 -6.82
C GLY A 56 1.28 1.97 -7.46
N THR A 57 0.29 1.51 -6.69
CA THR A 57 -0.62 0.43 -7.03
C THR A 57 -2.00 0.94 -7.45
N ARG A 58 -2.73 0.16 -8.26
CA ARG A 58 -4.17 0.38 -8.50
C ARG A 58 -5.00 -0.14 -7.35
N ASP A 59 -4.78 -1.39 -6.97
CA ASP A 59 -5.63 -2.14 -6.04
C ASP A 59 -4.91 -3.28 -5.30
N GLY A 60 -3.59 -3.33 -5.40
CA GLY A 60 -2.71 -4.32 -4.77
C GLY A 60 -2.51 -5.60 -5.58
N HIS A 61 -3.31 -5.85 -6.62
CA HIS A 61 -3.22 -7.10 -7.38
C HIS A 61 -1.97 -7.22 -8.24
N GLU A 62 -1.25 -6.12 -8.52
CA GLU A 62 0.01 -6.18 -9.26
C GLU A 62 1.05 -7.06 -8.55
N LEU A 63 1.04 -7.10 -7.22
CA LEU A 63 1.95 -7.97 -6.45
C LEU A 63 1.64 -9.46 -6.69
N SER A 64 0.36 -9.82 -6.83
CA SER A 64 -0.08 -11.17 -7.18
C SER A 64 0.22 -11.52 -8.64
N GLU A 65 0.14 -10.54 -9.55
CA GLU A 65 0.52 -10.71 -10.96
C GLU A 65 2.03 -10.94 -11.10
N TRP A 66 2.85 -10.24 -10.32
CA TRP A 66 4.30 -10.40 -10.38
C TRP A 66 4.78 -11.66 -9.67
N ASN A 67 4.17 -12.02 -8.53
CA ASN A 67 4.48 -13.25 -7.80
C ASN A 67 3.18 -14.01 -7.49
N PRO A 68 2.85 -15.05 -8.29
CA PRO A 68 1.61 -15.82 -8.15
C PRO A 68 1.43 -16.53 -6.80
N ARG A 69 2.46 -16.64 -5.97
CA ARG A 69 2.34 -17.17 -4.60
C ARG A 69 1.63 -16.19 -3.67
N LEU A 70 1.72 -14.88 -3.94
CA LEU A 70 1.03 -13.86 -3.15
C LEU A 70 -0.44 -13.80 -3.53
N GLY A 71 -1.30 -14.30 -2.65
CA GLY A 71 -2.74 -14.11 -2.73
C GLY A 71 -3.17 -12.92 -1.88
N LEU A 72 -3.75 -11.88 -2.48
CA LEU A 72 -4.35 -10.77 -1.75
C LEU A 72 -5.54 -11.28 -0.92
N VAL A 73 -5.47 -11.11 0.41
CA VAL A 73 -6.49 -11.57 1.36
C VAL A 73 -7.39 -10.42 1.79
N GLN A 74 -6.81 -9.24 2.02
CA GLN A 74 -7.53 -8.11 2.59
C GLN A 74 -6.87 -6.79 2.20
N SER A 75 -7.68 -5.73 2.10
CA SER A 75 -7.20 -4.36 2.11
C SER A 75 -8.00 -3.51 3.10
N ALA A 76 -7.37 -2.47 3.62
CA ALA A 76 -7.99 -1.53 4.55
C ALA A 76 -7.53 -0.09 4.26
N THR A 77 -8.33 0.89 4.64
CA THR A 77 -7.92 2.29 4.66
C THR A 77 -6.98 2.54 5.83
N PHE A 78 -5.97 3.40 5.66
CA PHE A 78 -5.02 3.72 6.72
C PHE A 78 -5.70 4.39 7.93
N ILE A 79 -6.68 5.27 7.67
CA ILE A 79 -7.42 6.00 8.71
C ILE A 79 -8.89 5.59 8.65
N ASP A 80 -9.38 5.04 9.76
CA ASP A 80 -10.80 4.83 10.01
C ASP A 80 -11.35 5.97 10.88
N PRO A 81 -12.16 6.89 10.32
CA PRO A 81 -12.68 8.01 11.08
C PRO A 81 -13.54 7.60 12.29
N THR A 82 -14.14 6.40 12.28
CA THR A 82 -14.97 5.93 13.40
C THR A 82 -14.17 5.71 14.68
N GLN A 83 -12.86 5.46 14.54
CA GLN A 83 -11.94 5.24 15.66
C GLN A 83 -11.35 6.54 16.21
N ILE A 84 -11.57 7.69 15.56
CA ILE A 84 -11.05 8.98 16.00
C ILE A 84 -11.90 9.52 17.16
N PRO A 85 -11.38 9.67 18.40
CA PRO A 85 -12.20 10.07 19.54
C PRO A 85 -12.69 11.52 19.44
N ALA A 86 -11.85 12.40 18.91
CA ALA A 86 -12.13 13.84 18.86
C ALA A 86 -13.06 14.20 17.69
N THR A 87 -14.21 14.79 18.00
CA THR A 87 -15.28 15.10 17.04
C THR A 87 -14.84 15.96 15.86
N PRO A 88 -14.08 17.06 16.04
CA PRO A 88 -13.66 17.89 14.90
C PRO A 88 -12.79 17.12 13.90
N GLN A 89 -11.82 16.35 14.39
CA GLN A 89 -10.93 15.50 13.59
C GLN A 89 -11.73 14.39 12.91
N ARG A 90 -12.65 13.74 13.63
CA ARG A 90 -13.54 12.72 13.06
C ARG A 90 -14.33 13.27 11.87
N VAL A 91 -14.92 14.46 12.00
CA VAL A 91 -15.66 15.09 10.90
C VAL A 91 -14.72 15.41 9.73
N LEU A 92 -13.54 15.98 10.00
CA LEU A 92 -12.55 16.29 8.98
C LEU A 92 -12.13 15.04 8.17
N TYR A 93 -11.78 13.96 8.85
CA TYR A 93 -11.38 12.71 8.18
C TYR A 93 -12.55 11.99 7.50
N ARG A 94 -13.79 12.16 7.96
CA ARG A 94 -14.98 11.71 7.21
C ARG A 94 -15.14 12.48 5.90
N LEU A 95 -14.93 13.80 5.92
CA LEU A 95 -15.01 14.63 4.71
C LEU A 95 -13.88 14.28 3.73
N PHE A 96 -12.65 14.11 4.21
CA PHE A 96 -11.55 13.63 3.36
C PHE A 96 -11.79 12.22 2.83
N GLY A 97 -12.28 11.30 3.66
CA GLY A 97 -12.63 9.95 3.26
C GLY A 97 -13.78 9.86 2.25
N ALA A 98 -14.59 10.92 2.09
CA ALA A 98 -15.62 10.98 1.06
C ALA A 98 -15.03 11.19 -0.36
N LEU A 99 -13.81 11.71 -0.47
CA LEU A 99 -13.11 11.90 -1.75
C LEU A 99 -12.34 10.62 -2.11
N PRO A 100 -12.71 9.89 -3.17
CA PRO A 100 -12.05 8.61 -3.52
C PRO A 100 -10.54 8.75 -3.73
N ALA A 101 -10.08 9.86 -4.31
CA ALA A 101 -8.67 10.13 -4.54
C ALA A 101 -7.86 10.27 -3.24
N VAL A 102 -8.47 10.77 -2.16
CA VAL A 102 -7.82 10.90 -0.85
C VAL A 102 -7.95 9.60 -0.08
N ARG A 103 -9.15 9.00 -0.06
CA ARG A 103 -9.42 7.73 0.65
C ARG A 103 -8.55 6.58 0.17
N ASN A 104 -8.32 6.50 -1.13
CA ASN A 104 -7.56 5.41 -1.75
C ASN A 104 -6.09 5.77 -1.99
N TYR A 105 -5.61 6.92 -1.51
CA TYR A 105 -4.24 7.33 -1.75
C TYR A 105 -3.22 6.42 -1.08
N ASP A 106 -3.51 6.00 0.15
CA ASP A 106 -2.66 5.14 0.97
C ASP A 106 -3.53 4.08 1.66
N ARG A 107 -3.19 2.81 1.44
CA ARG A 107 -3.98 1.66 1.90
C ARG A 107 -3.07 0.55 2.38
N LEU A 108 -3.56 -0.16 3.39
CA LEU A 108 -2.92 -1.35 3.92
C LEU A 108 -3.42 -2.59 3.17
N TYR A 109 -2.52 -3.48 2.83
CA TYR A 109 -2.79 -4.73 2.12
C TYR A 109 -2.21 -5.90 2.90
N ARG A 110 -2.97 -7.00 2.95
CA ARG A 110 -2.54 -8.28 3.50
C ARG A 110 -2.55 -9.33 2.41
N PHE A 111 -1.40 -9.95 2.19
CA PHE A 111 -1.23 -11.08 1.29
C PHE A 111 -0.87 -12.32 2.09
N ARG A 112 -1.31 -13.48 1.61
CA ARG A 112 -0.78 -14.79 2.04
C ARG A 112 0.14 -15.34 0.95
N PHE A 113 1.15 -16.12 1.33
CA PHE A 113 1.98 -16.89 0.42
C PHE A 113 2.41 -18.20 1.06
#